data_AF-A0A8S9W6R5-F1
#
_entry.id   AF-A0A8S9W6R5-F1
#
_cell.length_a   1.000
_cell.length_b   1.000
_cell.length_c   1.000
_cell.angle_alpha   90.00
_cell.angle_beta   90.00
_cell.angle_gamma   90.00
#
_symmetry.space_group_name_H-M   'P 1'
#
loop_
_entity.id
_entity.type
_entity.pdbx_description
1 polymer ?
#
loop_
_entity_poly.entity_id
_entity_poly.type
_entity_poly.pdbx_seq_one_letter_code
_entity_poly.pdbx_strand_id
1 'polypeptide(L)' 'MSEAIDSREIRYELRAIREDLDFIKGHMVDADSIMTEEDYLSLKEYRDEKSFGKLTSHEDLKRKMGL' A
#
# COMPACT_ATOMS: atom_id res chain seq x y z
N MET A 1 -19.98 36.31 -18.49
CA MET A 1 -21.02 35.46 -17.87
C MET A 1 -20.29 34.61 -16.84
N SER A 2 -20.52 34.87 -15.55
CA SER A 2 -19.94 34.04 -14.48
C SER A 2 -20.71 32.73 -14.49
N GLU A 3 -20.17 31.70 -15.12
CA GLU A 3 -20.69 30.34 -14.95
C GLU A 3 -20.66 30.06 -13.45
N ALA A 4 -21.85 30.02 -12.84
CA ALA A 4 -21.98 29.65 -11.44
C ALA A 4 -21.58 28.19 -11.37
N ILE A 5 -20.31 27.93 -11.03
CA ILE A 5 -19.79 26.58 -10.91
C ILE A 5 -20.62 25.89 -9.84
N ASP A 6 -21.46 24.95 -10.25
CA ASP A 6 -22.33 24.25 -9.31
C ASP A 6 -21.45 23.37 -8.42
N SER A 7 -21.33 23.79 -7.16
CA SER A 7 -20.56 23.07 -6.13
C SER A 7 -21.02 21.62 -5.93
N ARG A 8 -22.21 21.24 -6.43
CA ARG A 8 -22.69 19.85 -6.45
C ARG A 8 -22.03 19.05 -7.57
N GLU A 9 -21.90 19.65 -8.75
CA GLU A 9 -21.24 19.04 -9.90
C GLU A 9 -19.75 18.82 -9.61
N ILE A 10 -19.06 19.81 -9.02
CA ILE A 10 -17.66 19.66 -8.57
C ILE A 10 -17.51 18.49 -7.57
N ARG A 11 -18.45 18.35 -6.62
CA ARG A 11 -18.40 17.29 -5.62
C ARG A 11 -18.66 15.92 -6.22
N TYR A 12 -19.49 15.83 -7.25
CA TYR A 12 -19.75 14.61 -7.98
C TYR A 12 -18.50 14.18 -8.75
N GLU A 13 -17.90 15.09 -9.51
CA GLU A 13 -16.65 14.84 -10.26
C GLU A 13 -15.49 14.46 -9.33
N LEU A 14 -15.33 15.15 -8.20
CA LEU A 14 -14.31 14.81 -7.19
C LEU A 14 -14.51 13.41 -6.60
N ARG A 15 -15.76 12.96 -6.48
CA ARG A 15 -16.07 11.60 -5.99
C ARG A 15 -15.71 10.57 -7.05
N ALA A 16 -16.10 10.80 -8.30
CA ALA A 16 -15.76 9.92 -9.42
C ALA A 16 -14.24 9.77 -9.59
N ILE A 17 -13.50 10.88 -9.58
CA ILE A 17 -12.03 10.88 -9.64
C ILE A 17 -11.42 10.09 -8.48
N ARG A 18 -12.00 10.16 -7.28
CA ARG A 18 -11.50 9.42 -6.11
C ARG A 18 -11.74 7.92 -6.25
N GLU A 19 -12.90 7.52 -6.73
CA GLU A 19 -13.24 6.12 -7.00
C GLU A 19 -12.32 5.53 -8.09
N ASP A 20 -12.07 6.30 -9.16
CA ASP A 20 -11.12 5.93 -10.22
C ASP A 20 -9.67 5.83 -9.71
N LEU A 21 -9.24 6.77 -8.85
CA LEU A 21 -7.90 6.72 -8.24
C LEU A 21 -7.72 5.51 -7.32
N ASP A 22 -8.75 5.14 -6.56
CA ASP A 22 -8.70 3.95 -5.71
C ASP A 22 -8.68 2.66 -6.55
N PHE A 23 -9.43 2.63 -7.66
CA PHE A 23 -9.36 1.55 -8.64
C PHE A 23 -7.96 1.43 -9.27
N ILE A 24 -7.40 2.53 -9.76
CA ILE A 24 -6.07 2.57 -10.36
C ILE A 24 -5.03 2.13 -9.33
N LYS A 25 -5.06 2.63 -8.09
CA LYS A 25 -4.13 2.21 -7.04
C LYS A 25 -4.24 0.72 -6.70
N GLY A 26 -5.45 0.16 -6.71
CA GLY A 26 -5.67 -1.28 -6.49
C GLY A 26 -5.14 -2.16 -7.63
N HIS A 27 -5.06 -1.60 -8.85
CA HIS A 27 -4.61 -2.30 -10.06
C HIS A 27 -3.21 -1.87 -10.51
N MET A 28 -2.58 -0.90 -9.85
CA MET A 28 -1.15 -0.56 -9.94
C MET A 28 -0.28 -1.61 -9.23
N VAL A 29 -0.72 -2.87 -9.21
CA VAL A 29 0.16 -4.00 -8.94
C VAL A 29 1.11 -4.04 -10.13
N ASP A 30 2.38 -3.74 -9.88
CA ASP A 30 3.44 -3.78 -10.88
C ASP A 30 3.35 -5.12 -11.61
N ALA A 31 3.02 -5.12 -12.90
CA ALA A 31 2.99 -6.35 -13.69
C ALA A 31 4.40 -6.98 -13.81
N ASP A 32 5.44 -6.20 -13.47
CA ASP A 32 6.83 -6.64 -13.32
C ASP A 32 7.17 -7.13 -11.90
N SER A 33 6.20 -7.15 -10.97
CA SER A 33 6.36 -7.91 -9.73
C SER A 33 6.24 -9.39 -10.06
N ILE A 34 7.40 -10.00 -10.34
CA ILE A 34 7.65 -11.44 -10.23
C ILE A 34 7.60 -11.81 -8.74
N MET A 35 6.48 -11.50 -8.08
CA MET A 35 6.18 -11.95 -6.75
C MET A 35 5.23 -13.12 -6.90
N THR A 36 5.73 -14.30 -6.59
CA THR A 36 4.89 -15.48 -6.47
C THR A 36 3.91 -15.29 -5.30
N GLU A 37 2.86 -16.11 -5.27
CA GLU A 37 1.92 -16.12 -4.14
C GLU A 37 2.64 -16.35 -2.80
N GLU A 38 3.70 -17.15 -2.81
CA GLU A 38 4.57 -17.42 -1.65
C GLU A 38 5.31 -16.15 -1.18
N ASP A 39 5.84 -15.35 -2.11
CA ASP A 39 6.48 -14.07 -1.79
C ASP A 39 5.49 -13.09 -1.16
N TYR A 40 4.25 -13.07 -1.66
CA TYR A 40 3.18 -12.23 -1.11
C TYR A 40 2.83 -12.63 0.32
N LEU A 41 2.66 -13.94 0.57
CA LEU A 41 2.38 -14.46 1.91
C LEU A 41 3.52 -14.14 2.87
N SER A 42 4.76 -14.34 2.45
CA SER A 42 5.96 -14.03 3.26
C SER A 42 6.05 -12.54 3.62
N LEU A 43 5.73 -11.64 2.67
CA LEU A 43 5.68 -10.20 2.96
C LEU A 43 4.55 -9.83 3.91
N LYS A 44 3.39 -10.49 3.79
CA LYS A 44 2.26 -10.28 4.70
C LYS A 44 2.62 -10.69 6.12
N GLU A 45 3.20 -11.87 6.28
CA GLU A 45 3.69 -12.36 7.58
C GLU A 45 4.73 -11.43 8.18
N TYR A 46 5.72 -10.96 7.41
CA TYR A 46 6.69 -9.96 7.85
C TYR A 46 6.01 -8.67 8.36
N ARG A 47 5.02 -8.16 7.62
CA ARG A 47 4.30 -6.93 8.01
C ARG A 47 3.55 -7.13 9.31
N ASP A 48 2.91 -8.28 9.48
CA ASP A 48 2.20 -8.64 10.70
C ASP A 48 3.20 -8.74 11.87
N GLU A 49 4.30 -9.50 11.73
CA GLU A 49 5.35 -9.61 12.75
C GLU A 49 5.97 -8.26 13.15
N LYS A 50 6.15 -7.37 12.17
CA LYS A 50 6.60 -6.00 12.40
C LYS A 50 5.60 -5.21 13.24
N SER A 51 4.32 -5.32 12.93
CA SER A 51 3.24 -4.65 13.67
C SER A 51 3.12 -5.16 15.12
N PHE A 52 3.38 -6.46 15.33
CA PHE A 52 3.39 -7.09 16.65
C PHE A 52 4.73 -6.91 17.40
N GLY A 53 5.71 -6.23 16.82
CA GLY A 53 7.02 -5.99 17.44
C GLY A 53 7.85 -7.26 17.65
N LYS A 54 7.60 -8.32 16.87
CA LYS A 54 8.31 -9.61 16.98
C LYS A 54 9.66 -9.64 16.25
N LEU A 55 9.94 -8.62 15.44
CA LEU A 55 11.20 -8.54 14.68
C LEU A 55 12.39 -8.26 15.59
N THR A 56 13.49 -8.98 15.38
CA THR A 56 14.79 -8.67 15.98
C THR A 56 15.56 -7.74 15.06
N SER A 57 16.32 -6.80 15.62
CA SER A 57 17.22 -5.99 14.80
C SER A 57 18.37 -6.83 14.24
N HIS A 58 18.94 -6.41 13.11
CA HIS A 58 20.08 -7.09 12.49
C HIS A 58 21.29 -7.18 13.41
N GLU A 59 21.57 -6.09 14.14
CA GLU A 59 22.68 -6.03 15.10
C GLU A 59 22.42 -6.91 16.34
N ASP A 60 21.17 -7.04 16.78
CA ASP A 60 20.82 -7.99 17.85
C ASP A 60 20.94 -9.44 17.39
N LEU A 61 20.61 -9.72 16.13
CA LEU A 61 20.73 -11.06 15.56
C LEU A 61 22.21 -11.47 15.44
N LYS A 62 23.06 -10.59 14.92
CA LYS A 62 24.51 -10.83 14.84
C LYS A 62 25.12 -11.14 16.20
N ARG A 63 24.80 -10.31 17.20
CA ARG A 63 25.24 -10.52 18.59
C ARG A 63 24.80 -11.89 19.14
N LYS A 64 23.56 -12.33 18.85
CA LYS A 64 23.06 -13.66 19.25
C LYS A 64 23.75 -14.82 18.51
N MET A 65 24.18 -14.60 17.28
CA MET A 65 24.86 -15.61 16.46
C MET A 65 26.39 -15.61 16.61
N GLY A 66 26.95 -14.71 17.43
CA GLY A 66 28.39 -14.61 17.66
C GLY A 66 29.16 -13.98 16.49
N LEU A 67 28.48 -13.19 15.65
CA LEU A 67 29.03 -12.43 14.53
C LEU A 67 29.21 -10.95 14.89
#